data_AF-A0A9Q8MDB5-F1
#
_entry.id   AF-A0A9Q8MDB5-F1
#
_cell.length_a   1.000
_cell.length_b   1.000
_cell.length_c   1.000
_cell.angle_alpha   90.00
_cell.angle_beta   90.00
_cell.angle_gamma   90.00
#
_symmetry.space_group_name_H-M   'P 1'
#
loop_
_entity.id
_entity.type
_entity.pdbx_description
1 polymer ?
#
loop_
_entity_poly.entity_id
_entity_poly.type
_entity_poly.pdbx_seq_one_letter_code
_entity_poly.pdbx_strand_id
1 'polypeptide(L)'
;MKTYYTLLFNRTFKLSLLLLLIQQFIIASSTYWIAISAERIATQQPYFLYLSLFIVSLIIVYIPSVISISLLEKAKIIALNSYHTQFRTLFYGLSNINADKNQKKIMMPYLSSESFLVIDESYRFIYDWIAVILNVLFNIITLAFLLEANIIYAYFIGLLLVLGFILKFNTNVAEKSRQAQQDRTELQHHLSQIWDNCTLGNQYNDHLYQQDLLKKQQSLLFSAVKSKQFNNIVSSVGMLIMMLPVIMLILFLFYQYRTSPAMLAVLIATLPRQVIMLQYCYSIISYITQWSALKAKLNGLLQALIPPPTNSDIYQRILWDKFNVSTSANLNIEMINLEYLKNNLPKQGRITIQAPNGAGKSSYLIWLKTQLAEQAYYLPTYHHLQFSQTNTTHCSTGEVLKYNLNELQQHLDQKIKVIMLDEWNANLDAASTNEVDQLIEKLSQLFLIVEVRHHI
;
A
#
# COMPACT_ATOMS: atom_id res chain seq x y z
N MET A 1 3.64 9.76 -15.26
CA MET A 1 4.15 10.78 -14.29
C MET A 1 3.06 11.48 -13.48
N LYS A 2 1.81 11.62 -13.96
CA LYS A 2 0.69 12.23 -13.19
C LYS A 2 0.21 11.44 -11.96
N THR A 3 0.76 10.26 -11.67
CA THR A 3 0.14 9.27 -10.77
C THR A 3 0.64 9.29 -9.30
N TYR A 4 1.92 9.57 -9.03
CA TYR A 4 2.42 9.62 -7.63
C TYR A 4 1.90 10.84 -6.88
N TYR A 5 1.87 11.97 -7.58
CA TYR A 5 1.55 13.26 -6.97
C TYR A 5 0.08 13.32 -6.54
N THR A 6 -0.84 12.78 -7.35
CA THR A 6 -2.26 12.74 -7.00
C THR A 6 -2.53 11.81 -5.82
N LEU A 7 -1.80 10.68 -5.72
CA LEU A 7 -1.95 9.75 -4.60
C LEU A 7 -1.37 10.32 -3.29
N LEU A 8 -0.17 10.92 -3.34
CA LEU A 8 0.57 11.34 -2.15
C LEU A 8 0.25 12.78 -1.69
N PHE A 9 -0.08 13.70 -2.60
CA PHE A 9 -0.30 15.12 -2.26
C PHE A 9 -1.79 15.52 -2.24
N ASN A 10 -2.52 14.98 -1.27
CA ASN A 10 -3.89 15.42 -0.97
C ASN A 10 -3.92 16.74 -0.18
N ARG A 11 -5.10 17.37 -0.11
CA ARG A 11 -5.29 18.69 0.55
C ARG A 11 -4.91 18.66 2.03
N THR A 12 -5.25 17.60 2.75
CA THR A 12 -4.94 17.42 4.18
C THR A 12 -3.44 17.30 4.42
N PHE A 13 -2.71 16.63 3.53
CA PHE A 13 -1.26 16.52 3.61
C PHE A 13 -0.58 17.86 3.36
N LYS A 14 -1.05 18.64 2.39
CA LYS A 14 -0.53 20.00 2.15
C LYS A 14 -0.69 20.91 3.39
N LEU A 15 -1.82 20.79 4.08
CA LEU A 15 -2.05 21.52 5.35
C LEU A 15 -1.15 21.02 6.49
N SER A 16 -0.94 19.71 6.59
CA SER A 16 0.03 19.11 7.52
C SER A 16 1.44 19.66 7.25
N LEU A 17 1.89 19.68 5.99
CA LEU A 17 3.20 20.24 5.62
C LEU A 17 3.32 21.74 5.92
N LEU A 18 2.24 22.52 5.76
CA LEU A 18 2.25 23.94 6.13
C LEU A 18 2.46 24.13 7.63
N LEU A 19 1.76 23.34 8.46
CA LEU A 19 1.93 23.38 9.92
C LEU A 19 3.30 22.88 10.36
N LEU A 20 3.85 21.86 9.68
CA LEU A 20 5.23 21.42 9.88
C LEU A 20 6.22 22.56 9.58
N LEU A 21 5.99 23.35 8.52
CA LEU A 21 6.83 24.49 8.19
C LEU A 21 6.81 25.55 9.30
N ILE A 22 5.62 25.88 9.81
CA ILE A 22 5.43 26.79 10.97
C ILE A 22 6.14 26.23 12.21
N GLN A 23 6.01 24.93 12.47
CA GLN A 23 6.67 24.26 13.58
C GLN A 23 8.20 24.39 13.50
N GLN A 24 8.80 24.09 12.34
CA GLN A 24 10.25 24.19 12.16
C GLN A 24 10.76 25.63 12.24
N PHE A 25 9.95 26.60 11.80
CA PHE A 25 10.27 28.01 11.95
C PHE A 25 10.30 28.46 13.42
N ILE A 26 9.33 28.02 14.24
CA ILE A 26 9.34 28.27 15.69
C ILE A 26 10.60 27.66 16.33
N ILE A 27 10.97 26.43 15.93
CA ILE A 27 12.17 25.76 16.45
C ILE A 27 13.44 26.56 16.11
N ALA A 28 13.59 27.00 14.86
CA ALA A 28 14.75 27.80 14.45
C ALA A 28 14.78 29.17 15.14
N SER A 29 13.62 29.79 15.35
CA SER A 29 13.50 31.06 16.09
C SER A 29 13.91 30.89 17.56
N SER A 30 13.59 29.75 18.18
CA SER A 30 14.05 29.45 19.55
C SER A 30 15.57 29.47 19.68
N THR A 31 16.28 28.96 18.67
CA THR A 31 17.76 28.96 18.61
C THR A 31 18.30 30.39 18.52
N TYR A 32 17.62 31.28 17.80
CA TYR A 32 17.97 32.70 17.74
C TYR A 32 17.81 33.41 19.09
N TRP A 33 16.69 33.18 19.76
CA TRP A 33 16.41 33.85 21.03
C TRP A 33 17.34 33.41 22.16
N ILE A 34 17.69 32.12 22.25
CA ILE A 34 18.64 31.65 23.27
C ILE A 34 20.05 32.18 23.02
N ALA A 35 20.48 32.29 21.76
CA ALA A 35 21.78 32.85 21.39
C ALA A 35 21.90 34.32 21.82
N ILE A 36 20.91 35.15 21.46
CA ILE A 36 20.91 36.57 21.86
C ILE A 36 20.79 36.72 23.37
N SER A 37 20.00 35.88 24.02
CA SER A 37 19.92 35.89 25.49
C SER A 37 21.29 35.61 26.11
N ALA A 38 22.04 34.64 25.58
CA ALA A 38 23.39 34.31 26.05
C ALA A 38 24.39 35.45 25.81
N GLU A 39 24.36 36.07 24.62
CA GLU A 39 25.16 37.25 24.29
C GLU A 39 24.90 38.38 25.29
N ARG A 40 23.63 38.72 25.51
CA ARG A 40 23.23 39.81 26.41
C ARG A 40 23.58 39.54 27.87
N ILE A 41 23.51 38.29 28.32
CA ILE A 41 23.98 37.91 29.66
C ILE A 41 25.48 38.19 29.79
N ALA A 42 26.28 37.81 28.79
CA ALA A 42 27.72 38.02 28.80
C ALA A 42 28.12 39.51 28.72
N THR A 43 27.33 40.34 28.04
CA THR A 43 27.54 41.80 27.95
C THR A 43 26.79 42.60 29.01
N GLN A 44 26.15 41.96 29.99
CA GLN A 44 25.35 42.60 31.05
C GLN A 44 24.20 43.51 30.53
N GLN A 45 23.59 43.15 29.40
CA GLN A 45 22.45 43.82 28.79
C GLN A 45 21.10 43.17 29.17
N PRO A 46 19.96 43.86 28.98
CA PRO A 46 18.64 43.29 29.30
C PRO A 46 18.32 42.06 28.43
N TYR A 47 18.32 40.88 29.04
CA TYR A 47 18.16 39.57 28.37
C TYR A 47 16.75 38.96 28.52
N PHE A 48 15.95 39.44 29.48
CA PHE A 48 14.70 38.78 29.91
C PHE A 48 13.67 38.58 28.78
N LEU A 49 13.56 39.54 27.85
CA LEU A 49 12.64 39.43 26.71
C LEU A 49 12.99 38.25 25.78
N TYR A 50 14.27 38.03 25.51
CA TYR A 50 14.70 36.93 24.63
C TYR A 50 14.58 35.58 25.33
N LEU A 51 14.86 35.55 26.63
CA LEU A 51 14.63 34.36 27.44
C LEU A 51 13.14 34.00 27.52
N SER A 52 12.25 34.97 27.68
CA SER A 52 10.81 34.72 27.71
C SER A 52 10.28 34.23 26.36
N LEU A 53 10.71 34.84 25.25
CA LEU A 53 10.40 34.36 23.90
C LEU A 53 10.88 32.93 23.67
N PHE A 54 12.09 32.58 24.13
CA PHE A 54 12.60 31.21 24.12
C PHE A 54 11.69 30.25 24.88
N ILE A 55 11.29 30.57 26.10
CA ILE A 55 10.39 29.72 26.90
C ILE A 55 9.02 29.57 26.21
N VAL A 56 8.47 30.66 25.65
CA VAL A 56 7.21 30.62 24.91
C VAL A 56 7.32 29.73 23.66
N SER A 57 8.44 29.76 22.91
CA SER A 57 8.62 28.83 21.77
C SER A 57 8.53 27.36 22.18
N LEU A 58 9.07 27.00 23.35
CA LEU A 58 9.08 25.61 23.81
C LEU A 58 7.67 25.05 24.01
N ILE A 59 6.70 25.91 24.34
CA ILE A 59 5.31 25.51 24.57
C ILE A 59 4.52 25.62 23.27
N ILE A 60 4.62 26.76 22.57
CA ILE A 60 3.77 27.06 21.41
C ILE A 60 4.02 26.09 20.24
N VAL A 61 5.22 25.52 20.12
CA VAL A 61 5.59 24.57 19.06
C VAL A 61 4.75 23.29 19.07
N TYR A 62 4.20 22.88 20.23
CA TYR A 62 3.39 21.66 20.33
C TYR A 62 2.02 21.79 19.65
N ILE A 63 1.46 23.00 19.58
CA ILE A 63 0.15 23.24 18.93
C ILE A 63 0.17 22.85 17.44
N PRO A 64 1.04 23.44 16.59
CA PRO A 64 1.11 23.04 15.19
C PRO A 64 1.58 21.59 15.04
N SER A 65 2.42 21.08 15.95
CA SER A 65 2.90 19.69 15.90
C SER A 65 1.75 18.67 16.02
N VAL A 66 0.87 18.82 17.01
CA VAL A 66 -0.25 17.88 17.24
C VAL A 66 -1.24 17.93 16.08
N ILE A 67 -1.58 19.13 15.62
CA ILE A 67 -2.52 19.31 14.50
C ILE A 67 -1.91 18.73 13.21
N SER A 68 -0.62 18.96 12.97
CA SER A 68 0.09 18.44 11.81
C SER A 68 0.06 16.91 11.75
N ILE A 69 0.32 16.22 12.87
CA ILE A 69 0.30 14.75 12.96
C ILE A 69 -1.12 14.21 12.76
N SER A 70 -2.14 14.84 13.35
CA SER A 70 -3.55 14.43 13.14
C SER A 70 -3.97 14.55 11.67
N LEU A 71 -3.58 15.64 11.00
CA LEU A 71 -3.82 15.83 9.57
C LEU A 71 -3.04 14.82 8.70
N LEU A 72 -1.84 14.42 9.14
CA LEU A 72 -1.04 13.38 8.49
C LEU A 72 -1.75 12.03 8.52
N GLU A 73 -2.28 11.62 9.68
CA GLU A 73 -3.06 10.36 9.80
C GLU A 73 -4.32 10.39 8.92
N LYS A 74 -5.04 11.52 8.92
CA LYS A 74 -6.19 11.70 8.03
C LYS A 74 -5.81 11.61 6.55
N ALA A 75 -4.65 12.17 6.16
CA ALA A 75 -4.17 12.13 4.80
C ALA A 75 -3.87 10.71 4.31
N LYS A 76 -3.29 9.85 5.16
CA LYS A 76 -3.02 8.44 4.82
C LYS A 76 -4.30 7.68 4.47
N ILE A 77 -5.34 7.83 5.28
CA ILE A 77 -6.63 7.15 5.07
C ILE A 77 -7.29 7.64 3.78
N ILE A 78 -7.26 8.95 3.50
CA ILE A 78 -7.80 9.52 2.25
C ILE A 78 -7.06 8.96 1.03
N ALA A 79 -5.73 8.84 1.10
CA ALA A 79 -4.93 8.28 0.01
C ALA A 79 -5.25 6.80 -0.23
N LEU A 80 -5.38 6.01 0.85
CA LEU A 80 -5.77 4.61 0.78
C LEU A 80 -7.16 4.44 0.12
N ASN A 81 -8.14 5.24 0.53
CA ASN A 81 -9.46 5.24 -0.07
C ASN A 81 -9.42 5.63 -1.56
N SER A 82 -8.58 6.62 -1.92
CA SER A 82 -8.38 7.00 -3.32
C SER A 82 -7.77 5.85 -4.14
N TYR A 83 -6.78 5.15 -3.59
CA TYR A 83 -6.16 3.98 -4.24
C TYR A 83 -7.19 2.87 -4.49
N HIS A 84 -7.95 2.48 -3.47
CA HIS A 84 -9.00 1.47 -3.62
C HIS A 84 -10.10 1.90 -4.60
N THR A 85 -10.48 3.18 -4.58
CA THR A 85 -11.47 3.71 -5.53
C THR A 85 -10.94 3.65 -6.96
N GLN A 86 -9.68 4.04 -7.19
CA GLN A 86 -9.04 3.95 -8.51
C GLN A 86 -8.97 2.50 -9.00
N PHE A 87 -8.54 1.58 -8.14
CA PHE A 87 -8.56 0.15 -8.47
C PHE A 87 -9.97 -0.30 -8.84
N ARG A 88 -10.98 0.03 -8.02
CA ARG A 88 -12.36 -0.32 -8.32
C ARG A 88 -12.77 0.22 -9.68
N THR A 89 -12.52 1.48 -9.99
CA THR A 89 -12.91 2.08 -11.28
C THR A 89 -12.19 1.46 -12.49
N LEU A 90 -10.92 1.07 -12.35
CA LEU A 90 -10.13 0.50 -13.45
C LEU A 90 -10.44 -0.99 -13.69
N PHE A 91 -10.78 -1.73 -12.64
CA PHE A 91 -11.04 -3.17 -12.70
C PHE A 91 -12.52 -3.55 -12.69
N TYR A 92 -13.42 -2.59 -12.49
CA TYR A 92 -14.86 -2.83 -12.53
C TYR A 92 -15.28 -3.42 -13.87
N GLY A 93 -16.04 -4.51 -13.82
CA GLY A 93 -16.55 -5.19 -15.03
C GLY A 93 -15.54 -6.07 -15.78
N LEU A 94 -14.27 -6.14 -15.37
CA LEU A 94 -13.25 -6.98 -16.02
C LEU A 94 -13.33 -8.44 -15.55
N SER A 95 -14.45 -9.12 -15.88
CA SER A 95 -14.71 -10.51 -15.45
C SER A 95 -13.65 -11.51 -15.93
N ASN A 96 -13.02 -11.27 -17.09
CA ASN A 96 -11.92 -12.09 -17.60
C ASN A 96 -10.69 -12.11 -16.67
N ILE A 97 -10.37 -11.00 -16.01
CA ILE A 97 -9.23 -10.89 -15.08
C ILE A 97 -9.52 -11.67 -13.80
N ASN A 98 -10.77 -11.66 -13.33
CA ASN A 98 -11.15 -12.43 -12.14
C ASN A 98 -11.00 -13.95 -12.34
N ALA A 99 -11.08 -14.43 -13.59
CA ALA A 99 -10.86 -15.84 -13.93
C ALA A 99 -9.39 -16.26 -13.86
N ASP A 100 -8.46 -15.32 -14.01
CA ASP A 100 -7.03 -15.60 -14.00
C ASP A 100 -6.52 -15.71 -12.56
N LYS A 101 -6.41 -16.95 -12.08
CA LYS A 101 -5.90 -17.27 -10.74
C LYS A 101 -4.50 -16.70 -10.48
N ASN A 102 -3.63 -16.65 -11.50
CA ASN A 102 -2.27 -16.15 -11.36
C ASN A 102 -2.27 -14.63 -11.18
N GLN A 103 -3.05 -13.91 -11.99
CA GLN A 103 -3.19 -12.46 -11.86
C GLN A 103 -3.82 -12.09 -10.52
N LYS A 104 -4.90 -12.77 -10.11
CA LYS A 104 -5.53 -12.57 -8.80
C LYS A 104 -4.54 -12.80 -7.65
N LYS A 105 -3.71 -13.85 -7.72
CA LYS A 105 -2.68 -14.15 -6.73
C LYS A 105 -1.61 -13.07 -6.63
N ILE A 106 -1.19 -12.49 -7.76
CA ILE A 106 -0.18 -11.43 -7.80
C ILE A 106 -0.76 -10.10 -7.27
N MET A 107 -2.01 -9.78 -7.62
CA MET A 107 -2.60 -8.47 -7.35
C MET A 107 -3.22 -8.35 -5.95
N MET A 108 -3.77 -9.43 -5.39
CA MET A 108 -4.46 -9.41 -4.09
C MET A 108 -3.60 -8.84 -2.94
N PRO A 109 -2.31 -9.18 -2.79
CA PRO A 109 -1.46 -8.59 -1.75
C PRO A 109 -1.33 -7.06 -1.84
N TYR A 110 -1.27 -6.52 -3.07
CA TYR A 110 -1.23 -5.07 -3.32
C TYR A 110 -2.54 -4.36 -2.99
N LEU A 111 -3.62 -5.09 -2.79
CA LEU A 111 -4.92 -4.55 -2.40
C LEU A 111 -5.15 -4.70 -0.90
N SER A 112 -4.84 -5.86 -0.32
CA SER A 112 -5.21 -6.16 1.07
C SER A 112 -4.22 -5.59 2.10
N SER A 113 -2.91 -5.75 1.89
CA SER A 113 -1.91 -5.47 2.93
C SER A 113 -0.83 -4.50 2.49
N GLU A 114 -0.29 -4.65 1.28
CA GLU A 114 0.82 -3.81 0.80
C GLU A 114 0.38 -2.37 0.54
N SER A 115 -0.86 -2.13 0.08
CA SER A 115 -1.40 -0.78 -0.09
C SER A 115 -1.33 0.04 1.20
N PHE A 116 -1.82 -0.54 2.30
CA PHE A 116 -1.81 0.09 3.62
C PHE A 116 -0.38 0.38 4.09
N LEU A 117 0.49 -0.63 4.04
CA LEU A 117 1.87 -0.53 4.52
C LEU A 117 2.66 0.51 3.73
N VAL A 118 2.62 0.43 2.40
CA VAL A 118 3.43 1.31 1.54
C VAL A 118 2.91 2.75 1.60
N ILE A 119 1.59 2.98 1.67
CA ILE A 119 1.04 4.32 1.83
C ILE A 119 1.44 4.90 3.19
N ASP A 120 1.29 4.17 4.29
CA ASP A 120 1.69 4.64 5.62
C ASP A 120 3.20 4.97 5.66
N GLU A 121 4.05 4.05 5.19
CA GLU A 121 5.50 4.21 5.11
C GLU A 121 5.87 5.43 4.25
N SER A 122 5.17 5.65 3.13
CA SER A 122 5.43 6.78 2.23
C SER A 122 5.11 8.13 2.86
N TYR A 123 3.95 8.25 3.50
CA TYR A 123 3.54 9.50 4.14
C TYR A 123 4.44 9.86 5.32
N ARG A 124 4.77 8.89 6.18
CA ARG A 124 5.72 9.09 7.29
C ARG A 124 7.09 9.49 6.77
N PHE A 125 7.60 8.75 5.78
CA PHE A 125 8.89 9.04 5.17
C PHE A 125 8.95 10.46 4.60
N ILE A 126 7.98 10.87 3.79
CA ILE A 126 7.97 12.21 3.16
C ILE A 126 7.84 13.31 4.22
N TYR A 127 6.98 13.10 5.21
CA TYR A 127 6.79 14.04 6.32
C TYR A 127 8.09 14.24 7.12
N ASP A 128 8.70 13.15 7.57
CA ASP A 128 9.93 13.20 8.37
C ASP A 128 11.11 13.74 7.54
N TRP A 129 11.20 13.36 6.27
CA TRP A 129 12.20 13.87 5.33
C TRP A 129 12.12 15.39 5.19
N ILE A 130 10.93 15.93 4.96
CA ILE A 130 10.71 17.38 4.87
C ILE A 130 11.00 18.04 6.21
N ALA A 131 10.59 17.43 7.34
CA ALA A 131 10.84 17.96 8.67
C ALA A 131 12.35 18.12 8.95
N VAL A 132 13.14 17.10 8.64
CA VAL A 132 14.59 17.09 8.82
C VAL A 132 15.27 18.12 7.90
N ILE A 133 14.88 18.19 6.62
CA ILE A 133 15.44 19.19 5.69
C ILE A 133 15.15 20.61 6.18
N LEU A 134 13.90 20.90 6.52
CA LEU A 134 13.51 22.22 7.02
C LEU A 134 14.25 22.57 8.32
N ASN A 135 14.42 21.61 9.21
CA ASN A 135 15.15 21.81 10.45
C ASN A 135 16.61 22.19 10.19
N VAL A 136 17.31 21.43 9.34
CA VAL A 136 18.71 21.69 8.99
C VAL A 136 18.83 23.03 8.28
N LEU A 137 17.98 23.31 7.29
CA LEU A 137 18.01 24.57 6.54
C LEU A 137 17.81 25.78 7.45
N PHE A 138 16.73 25.80 8.23
CA PHE A 138 16.43 26.96 9.07
C PHE A 138 17.45 27.16 10.19
N ASN A 139 17.94 26.09 10.82
CA ASN A 139 18.96 26.25 11.87
C ASN A 139 20.33 26.65 11.30
N ILE A 140 20.74 26.17 10.12
CA ILE A 140 21.96 26.65 9.45
C ILE A 140 21.85 28.14 9.15
N ILE A 141 20.70 28.58 8.61
CA ILE A 141 20.44 30.00 8.33
C ILE A 141 20.52 30.82 9.64
N THR A 142 19.85 30.38 10.71
CA THR A 142 19.91 31.06 12.01
C THR A 142 21.34 31.16 12.54
N LEU A 143 22.13 30.08 12.47
CA LEU A 143 23.53 30.12 12.92
C LEU A 143 24.42 31.03 12.06
N ALA A 144 24.19 31.04 10.75
CA ALA A 144 24.94 31.90 9.84
C ALA A 144 24.71 33.39 10.14
N PHE A 145 23.48 33.75 10.54
CA PHE A 145 23.16 35.11 11.00
C PHE A 145 23.78 35.47 12.35
N LEU A 146 23.92 34.50 13.26
CA LEU A 146 24.40 34.75 14.64
C LEU A 146 25.93 34.75 14.77
N LEU A 147 26.62 33.91 14.01
CA LEU A 147 28.06 33.67 14.14
C LEU A 147 28.78 34.25 12.93
N GLU A 148 28.89 33.47 11.86
CA GLU A 148 29.49 33.90 10.60
C GLU A 148 28.86 33.12 9.44
N ALA A 149 28.81 33.76 8.26
CA ALA A 149 28.36 33.11 7.02
C ALA A 149 29.23 31.90 6.63
N ASN A 150 30.45 31.81 7.16
CA ASN A 150 31.38 30.71 6.95
C ASN A 150 30.82 29.33 7.35
N ILE A 151 29.86 29.30 8.28
CA ILE A 151 29.16 28.07 8.69
C ILE A 151 28.43 27.42 7.52
N ILE A 152 27.83 28.21 6.62
CA ILE A 152 27.12 27.68 5.46
C ILE A 152 28.08 26.87 4.58
N TYR A 153 29.29 27.36 4.36
CA TYR A 153 30.28 26.68 3.53
C TYR A 153 30.73 25.34 4.15
N ALA A 154 30.94 25.27 5.47
CA ALA A 154 31.32 24.02 6.13
C ALA A 154 30.24 22.94 6.00
N TYR A 155 28.97 23.30 6.19
CA TYR A 155 27.86 22.36 5.99
C TYR A 155 27.70 21.96 4.52
N PHE A 156 27.90 22.90 3.57
CA PHE A 156 27.83 22.62 2.15
C PHE A 156 28.94 21.66 1.68
N ILE A 157 30.19 21.89 2.12
CA ILE A 157 31.31 21.00 1.84
C ILE A 157 31.06 19.60 2.43
N GLY A 158 30.60 19.53 3.68
CA GLY A 158 30.23 18.27 4.32
C GLY A 158 29.16 17.51 3.54
N LEU A 159 28.14 18.21 3.04
CA LEU A 159 27.07 17.63 2.23
C LEU A 159 27.59 17.10 0.88
N LEU A 160 28.49 17.82 0.21
CA LEU A 160 29.11 17.37 -1.04
C LEU A 160 29.94 16.09 -0.86
N LEU A 161 30.76 16.03 0.19
CA LEU A 161 31.58 14.84 0.49
C LEU A 161 30.72 13.61 0.75
N VAL A 162 29.66 13.79 1.54
CA VAL A 162 28.65 12.77 1.81
C VAL A 162 27.94 12.31 0.54
N LEU A 163 27.52 13.24 -0.31
CA LEU A 163 26.78 12.92 -1.51
C LEU A 163 27.64 12.09 -2.48
N GLY A 164 28.91 12.45 -2.64
CA GLY A 164 29.88 11.64 -3.39
C GLY A 164 30.05 10.24 -2.82
N PHE A 165 30.11 10.12 -1.48
CA PHE A 165 30.19 8.82 -0.79
C PHE A 165 28.94 7.96 -1.02
N ILE A 166 27.72 8.52 -0.87
CA ILE A 166 26.46 7.79 -1.07
C ILE A 166 26.35 7.30 -2.51
N LEU A 167 26.64 8.16 -3.51
CA LEU A 167 26.52 7.81 -4.92
C LEU A 167 27.38 6.59 -5.27
N LYS A 168 28.57 6.47 -4.66
CA LYS A 168 29.46 5.32 -4.84
C LYS A 168 28.88 4.00 -4.31
N PHE A 169 28.09 4.04 -3.23
CA PHE A 169 27.58 2.83 -2.55
C PHE A 169 26.09 2.53 -2.79
N ASN A 170 25.35 3.44 -3.43
CA ASN A 170 23.90 3.35 -3.61
C ASN A 170 23.46 2.06 -4.33
N THR A 171 24.18 1.65 -5.37
CA THR A 171 23.87 0.43 -6.14
C THR A 171 23.89 -0.82 -5.25
N ASN A 172 24.90 -0.95 -4.40
CA ASN A 172 25.08 -2.11 -3.53
C ASN A 172 24.06 -2.11 -2.39
N VAL A 173 23.69 -0.93 -1.87
CA VAL A 173 22.61 -0.79 -0.89
C VAL A 173 21.27 -1.22 -1.51
N ALA A 174 20.99 -0.77 -2.73
CA ALA A 174 19.75 -1.11 -3.43
C ALA A 174 19.63 -2.61 -3.73
N GLU A 175 20.72 -3.26 -4.16
CA GLU A 175 20.75 -4.69 -4.46
C GLU A 175 20.48 -5.54 -3.21
N LYS A 176 21.19 -5.30 -2.11
CA LYS A 176 20.97 -6.00 -0.83
C LYS A 176 19.57 -5.75 -0.27
N SER A 177 19.03 -4.55 -0.45
CA SER A 177 17.65 -4.22 -0.02
C SER A 177 16.61 -4.97 -0.84
N ARG A 178 16.85 -5.12 -2.15
CA ARG A 178 15.95 -5.88 -3.03
C ARG A 178 15.92 -7.36 -2.66
N GLN A 179 17.09 -7.96 -2.41
CA GLN A 179 17.17 -9.37 -1.99
C GLN A 179 16.40 -9.63 -0.69
N ALA A 180 16.62 -8.79 0.34
CA ALA A 180 15.89 -8.90 1.60
C ALA A 180 14.38 -8.75 1.46
N GLN A 181 13.92 -7.90 0.52
CA GLN A 181 12.48 -7.74 0.24
C GLN A 181 11.90 -9.00 -0.44
N GLN A 182 12.63 -9.61 -1.37
CA GLN A 182 12.21 -10.85 -2.03
C GLN A 182 12.06 -11.99 -1.03
N ASP A 183 13.07 -12.22 -0.18
CA ASP A 183 13.02 -13.23 0.89
C ASP A 183 11.83 -13.00 1.85
N ARG A 184 11.52 -11.73 2.15
CA ARG A 184 10.38 -11.37 3.02
C ARG A 184 9.04 -11.72 2.38
N THR A 185 8.85 -11.38 1.11
CA THR A 185 7.61 -11.70 0.38
C THR A 185 7.42 -13.21 0.27
N GLU A 186 8.50 -13.96 0.06
CA GLU A 186 8.47 -15.42 0.00
C GLU A 186 8.06 -16.04 1.35
N LEU A 187 8.61 -15.52 2.47
CA LEU A 187 8.22 -15.95 3.82
C LEU A 187 6.76 -15.61 4.13
N GLN A 188 6.29 -14.39 3.82
CA GLN A 188 4.91 -13.98 4.06
C GLN A 188 3.91 -14.84 3.29
N HIS A 189 4.24 -15.19 2.05
CA HIS A 189 3.43 -16.12 1.27
C HIS A 189 3.37 -17.49 1.96
N HIS A 190 4.50 -18.04 2.41
CA HIS A 190 4.51 -19.32 3.13
C HIS A 190 3.67 -19.25 4.41
N LEU A 191 3.82 -18.19 5.20
CA LEU A 191 3.05 -17.96 6.43
C LEU A 191 1.52 -17.92 6.19
N SER A 192 1.06 -17.45 5.02
CA SER A 192 -0.38 -17.44 4.72
C SER A 192 -1.01 -18.85 4.66
N GLN A 193 -0.18 -19.88 4.51
CA GLN A 193 -0.60 -21.29 4.43
C GLN A 193 -0.63 -21.98 5.82
N ILE A 194 -0.27 -21.27 6.90
CA ILE A 194 -0.16 -21.85 8.23
C ILE A 194 -1.48 -22.41 8.75
N TRP A 195 -2.60 -21.79 8.38
CA TRP A 195 -3.92 -22.15 8.89
C TRP A 195 -4.25 -23.61 8.58
N ASP A 196 -4.25 -24.00 7.30
CA ASP A 196 -4.59 -25.35 6.89
C ASP A 196 -3.55 -26.38 7.38
N ASN A 197 -2.26 -26.03 7.33
CA ASN A 197 -1.18 -26.95 7.69
C ASN A 197 -1.11 -27.22 9.22
N CYS A 198 -1.56 -26.28 10.06
CA CYS A 198 -1.55 -26.43 11.51
C CYS A 198 -2.89 -26.93 12.06
N THR A 199 -4.02 -26.31 11.64
CA THR A 199 -5.33 -26.56 12.28
C THR A 199 -5.91 -27.95 11.98
N LEU A 200 -5.55 -28.55 10.85
CA LEU A 200 -6.02 -29.89 10.47
C LEU A 200 -5.32 -31.03 11.24
N GLY A 201 -4.21 -30.75 11.94
CA GLY A 201 -3.48 -31.76 12.72
C GLY A 201 -2.76 -32.82 11.88
N ASN A 202 -2.63 -32.62 10.57
CA ASN A 202 -1.94 -33.54 9.66
C ASN A 202 -0.42 -33.46 9.88
N GLN A 203 0.12 -34.37 10.71
CA GLN A 203 1.53 -34.36 11.13
C GLN A 203 2.54 -34.33 9.98
N TYR A 204 2.29 -35.05 8.89
CA TYR A 204 3.16 -35.06 7.71
C TYR A 204 3.26 -33.67 7.05
N ASN A 205 2.11 -33.01 6.88
CA ASN A 205 2.03 -31.68 6.26
C ASN A 205 2.64 -30.61 7.16
N ASP A 206 2.36 -30.66 8.47
CA ASP A 206 2.99 -29.75 9.43
C ASP A 206 4.52 -29.92 9.41
N HIS A 207 5.03 -31.14 9.40
CA HIS A 207 6.48 -31.37 9.35
C HIS A 207 7.14 -30.76 8.09
N LEU A 208 6.56 -30.97 6.91
CA LEU A 208 7.05 -30.36 5.67
C LEU A 208 6.95 -28.83 5.71
N TYR A 209 5.83 -28.31 6.22
CA TYR A 209 5.61 -26.89 6.36
C TYR A 209 6.65 -26.23 7.28
N GLN A 210 6.93 -26.82 8.44
CA GLN A 210 7.93 -26.34 9.39
C GLN A 210 9.34 -26.37 8.81
N GLN A 211 9.71 -27.45 8.10
CA GLN A 211 11.02 -27.53 7.45
C GLN A 211 11.25 -26.40 6.44
N ASP A 212 10.25 -26.12 5.59
CA ASP A 212 10.35 -25.05 4.60
C ASP A 212 10.28 -23.66 5.25
N LEU A 213 9.47 -23.51 6.30
CA LEU A 213 9.40 -22.29 7.11
C LEU A 213 10.76 -21.93 7.69
N LEU A 214 11.46 -22.90 8.30
CA LEU A 214 12.79 -22.70 8.88
C LEU A 214 13.81 -22.25 7.82
N LYS A 215 13.81 -22.85 6.64
CA LYS A 215 14.70 -22.45 5.53
C LYS A 215 14.45 -21.01 5.09
N LYS A 216 13.19 -20.63 4.87
CA LYS A 216 12.81 -19.27 4.46
C LYS A 216 13.11 -18.24 5.55
N GLN A 217 12.87 -18.58 6.81
CA GLN A 217 13.23 -17.72 7.95
C GLN A 217 14.74 -17.48 8.03
N GLN A 218 15.56 -18.53 7.84
CA GLN A 218 17.02 -18.40 7.84
C GLN A 218 17.52 -17.55 6.66
N SER A 219 16.97 -17.75 5.45
CA SER A 219 17.30 -16.91 4.28
C SER A 219 17.00 -15.44 4.56
N LEU A 220 15.79 -15.15 5.04
CA LEU A 220 15.39 -13.79 5.40
C LEU A 220 16.27 -13.21 6.50
N LEU A 221 16.58 -13.98 7.55
CA LEU A 221 17.43 -13.51 8.64
C LEU A 221 18.80 -13.09 8.11
N PHE A 222 19.43 -13.91 7.26
CA PHE A 222 20.72 -13.59 6.66
C PHE A 222 20.65 -12.34 5.77
N SER A 223 19.71 -12.30 4.82
CA SER A 223 19.58 -11.20 3.86
C SER A 223 19.16 -9.89 4.53
N ALA A 224 18.21 -9.92 5.46
CA ALA A 224 17.71 -8.73 6.17
C ALA A 224 18.78 -8.14 7.09
N VAL A 225 19.49 -8.97 7.87
CA VAL A 225 20.57 -8.52 8.74
C VAL A 225 21.71 -7.92 7.92
N LYS A 226 22.15 -8.60 6.86
CA LYS A 226 23.25 -8.13 6.00
C LYS A 226 22.89 -6.81 5.29
N SER A 227 21.64 -6.69 4.84
CA SER A 227 21.14 -5.44 4.25
C SER A 227 21.13 -4.30 5.26
N LYS A 228 20.58 -4.53 6.46
CA LYS A 228 20.50 -3.50 7.51
C LYS A 228 21.88 -3.10 8.04
N GLN A 229 22.77 -4.06 8.27
CA GLN A 229 24.14 -3.80 8.68
C GLN A 229 24.89 -2.97 7.64
N PHE A 230 24.80 -3.34 6.36
CA PHE A 230 25.48 -2.60 5.30
C PHE A 230 24.95 -1.17 5.18
N ASN A 231 23.62 -0.97 5.26
CA ASN A 231 23.03 0.35 5.23
C ASN A 231 23.47 1.21 6.43
N ASN A 232 23.50 0.63 7.63
CA ASN A 232 23.97 1.32 8.83
C ASN A 232 25.45 1.69 8.73
N ILE A 233 26.32 0.81 8.23
CA ILE A 233 27.76 1.10 8.06
C ILE A 233 27.96 2.26 7.08
N VAL A 234 27.32 2.20 5.90
CA VAL A 234 27.40 3.27 4.90
C VAL A 234 26.92 4.59 5.50
N SER A 235 25.79 4.58 6.21
CA SER A 235 25.25 5.79 6.82
C SER A 235 26.17 6.35 7.92
N SER A 236 26.73 5.51 8.80
CA SER A 236 27.62 5.94 9.89
C SER A 236 28.95 6.51 9.38
N VAL A 237 29.54 5.88 8.35
CA VAL A 237 30.76 6.42 7.72
C VAL A 237 30.45 7.74 7.02
N GLY A 238 29.30 7.84 6.33
CA GLY A 238 28.83 9.10 5.76
C GLY A 238 28.73 10.22 6.80
N MET A 239 28.19 9.93 7.99
CA MET A 239 28.11 10.91 9.09
C MET A 239 29.47 11.41 9.55
N LEU A 240 30.45 10.51 9.73
CA LEU A 240 31.80 10.90 10.15
C LEU A 240 32.46 11.83 9.13
N ILE A 241 32.30 11.53 7.85
CA ILE A 241 32.79 12.38 6.75
C ILE A 241 32.14 13.76 6.80
N MET A 242 30.83 13.82 7.10
CA MET A 242 30.10 15.07 7.20
C MET A 242 30.49 15.93 8.41
N MET A 243 30.70 15.28 9.55
CA MET A 243 30.99 15.96 10.81
C MET A 243 32.35 16.65 10.78
N LEU A 244 33.32 16.09 10.05
CA LEU A 244 34.70 16.55 10.04
C LEU A 244 34.85 18.05 9.69
N PRO A 245 34.32 18.58 8.56
CA PRO A 245 34.41 20.01 8.26
C PRO A 245 33.68 20.90 9.27
N VAL A 246 32.52 20.45 9.80
CA VAL A 246 31.73 21.24 10.75
C VAL A 246 32.42 21.32 12.11
N ILE A 247 32.94 20.21 12.63
CA ILE A 247 33.71 20.18 13.89
C ILE A 247 34.97 21.03 13.76
N MET A 248 35.70 20.92 12.65
CA MET A 248 36.89 21.74 12.40
C MET A 248 36.56 23.24 12.41
N LEU A 249 35.46 23.63 11.78
CA LEU A 249 35.01 25.02 11.82
C LEU A 249 34.61 25.46 13.25
N ILE A 250 33.87 24.63 14.00
CA ILE A 250 33.49 24.96 15.37
C ILE A 250 34.73 25.18 16.24
N LEU A 251 35.72 24.28 16.16
CA LEU A 251 36.99 24.43 16.88
C LEU A 251 37.75 25.70 16.48
N PHE A 252 37.73 26.03 15.19
CA PHE A 252 38.31 27.28 14.68
C PHE A 252 37.61 28.51 15.25
N LEU A 253 36.27 28.52 15.29
CA LEU A 253 35.49 29.63 15.87
C LEU A 253 35.74 29.80 17.38
N PHE A 254 35.85 28.70 18.12
CA PHE A 254 36.25 28.74 19.54
C PHE A 254 37.64 29.36 19.73
N TYR A 255 38.58 29.05 18.83
CA TYR A 255 39.92 29.62 18.88
C TYR A 255 39.93 31.11 18.51
N GLN A 256 39.21 31.51 17.45
CA GLN A 256 39.12 32.88 16.95
C GLN A 256 38.47 33.82 17.97
N TYR A 257 37.39 33.38 18.62
CA TYR A 257 36.62 34.20 19.57
C TYR A 257 37.00 34.02 21.04
N ARG A 258 38.16 33.40 21.34
CA ARG A 258 38.62 33.12 22.71
C ARG A 258 38.67 34.34 23.64
N THR A 259 38.80 35.54 23.08
CA THR A 259 38.88 36.81 23.81
C THR A 259 37.55 37.55 23.93
N SER A 260 36.47 37.04 23.32
CA SER A 260 35.13 37.67 23.34
C SER A 260 34.17 36.81 24.19
N PRO A 261 33.88 37.19 25.45
CA PRO A 261 32.95 36.47 26.30
C PRO A 261 31.55 36.36 25.70
N ALA A 262 31.10 37.37 24.95
CA ALA A 262 29.80 37.41 24.30
C ALA A 262 29.66 36.32 23.22
N MET A 263 30.63 36.22 22.31
CA MET A 263 30.62 35.21 21.25
C MET A 263 30.85 33.79 21.79
N LEU A 264 31.67 33.64 22.83
CA LEU A 264 31.82 32.35 23.53
C LEU A 264 30.50 31.90 24.17
N ALA A 265 29.74 32.81 24.79
CA ALA A 265 28.43 32.49 25.36
C ALA A 265 27.43 32.04 24.27
N VAL A 266 27.41 32.70 23.11
CA VAL A 266 26.60 32.29 21.95
C VAL A 266 27.01 30.91 21.44
N LEU A 267 28.31 30.65 21.27
CA LEU A 267 28.83 29.35 20.84
C LEU A 267 28.43 28.24 21.81
N ILE A 268 28.61 28.45 23.12
CA ILE A 268 28.24 27.47 24.15
C ILE A 268 26.73 27.21 24.15
N ALA A 269 25.91 28.27 24.08
CA ALA A 269 24.45 28.15 24.07
C ALA A 269 23.91 27.43 22.83
N THR A 270 24.58 27.57 21.68
CA THR A 270 24.15 26.97 20.41
C THR A 270 24.78 25.59 20.13
N LEU A 271 25.81 25.18 20.88
CA LEU A 271 26.51 23.90 20.68
C LEU A 271 25.58 22.67 20.73
N PRO A 272 24.62 22.54 21.67
CA PRO A 272 23.68 21.42 21.64
C PRO A 272 22.87 21.35 20.33
N ARG A 273 22.46 22.50 19.78
CA ARG A 273 21.75 22.58 18.50
C ARG A 273 22.64 22.20 17.31
N GLN A 274 23.92 22.59 17.34
CA GLN A 274 24.90 22.20 16.31
C GLN A 274 25.09 20.68 16.26
N VAL A 275 25.20 20.03 17.43
CA VAL A 275 25.30 18.56 17.54
C VAL A 275 24.03 17.87 17.00
N ILE A 276 22.85 18.35 17.40
CA ILE A 276 21.57 17.81 16.90
C ILE A 276 21.46 17.97 15.38
N MET A 277 21.90 19.10 14.82
CA MET A 277 21.90 19.30 13.36
C MET A 277 22.80 18.30 12.64
N LEU A 278 23.97 17.96 13.20
CA LEU A 278 24.82 16.94 12.60
C LEU A 278 24.12 15.57 12.57
N GLN A 279 23.36 15.23 13.61
CA GLN A 279 22.53 14.00 13.64
C GLN A 279 21.41 14.06 12.59
N TYR A 280 20.76 15.22 12.41
CA TYR A 280 19.75 15.39 11.36
C TYR A 280 20.33 15.24 9.96
N CYS A 281 21.55 15.70 9.74
CA CYS A 281 22.17 15.50 8.44
C CYS A 281 22.51 14.02 8.16
N TYR A 282 22.85 13.23 9.19
CA TYR A 282 22.90 11.77 9.07
C TYR A 282 21.52 11.19 8.69
N SER A 283 20.44 11.67 9.31
CA SER A 283 19.10 11.25 8.92
C SER A 283 18.81 11.57 7.45
N ILE A 284 19.30 12.71 6.93
CA ILE A 284 19.19 13.03 5.50
C ILE A 284 19.86 11.94 4.65
N ILE A 285 21.07 11.51 4.98
CA ILE A 285 21.76 10.41 4.27
C ILE A 285 20.90 9.15 4.25
N SER A 286 20.43 8.75 5.43
CA SER A 286 19.64 7.54 5.62
C SER A 286 18.36 7.58 4.78
N TYR A 287 17.64 8.70 4.77
CA TYR A 287 16.43 8.82 3.97
C TYR A 287 16.71 8.84 2.45
N ILE A 288 17.82 9.40 1.95
CA ILE A 288 18.19 9.29 0.52
C ILE A 288 18.28 7.82 0.10
N THR A 289 18.92 6.99 0.93
CA THR A 289 19.04 5.55 0.64
C THR A 289 17.68 4.84 0.69
N GLN A 290 16.86 5.16 1.70
CA GLN A 290 15.53 4.56 1.89
C GLN A 290 14.53 4.98 0.81
N TRP A 291 14.68 6.17 0.22
CA TRP A 291 13.85 6.63 -0.89
C TRP A 291 13.89 5.67 -2.09
N SER A 292 15.05 5.07 -2.38
CA SER A 292 15.19 4.13 -3.48
C SER A 292 14.31 2.88 -3.30
N ALA A 293 14.24 2.36 -2.06
CA ALA A 293 13.41 1.22 -1.70
C ALA A 293 11.92 1.59 -1.68
N LEU A 294 11.58 2.75 -1.09
CA LEU A 294 10.20 3.25 -1.04
C LEU A 294 9.64 3.48 -2.45
N LYS A 295 10.44 4.08 -3.34
CA LYS A 295 10.08 4.30 -4.74
C LYS A 295 9.77 2.98 -5.46
N ALA A 296 10.55 1.93 -5.22
CA ALA A 296 10.28 0.61 -5.80
C ALA A 296 8.93 0.03 -5.33
N LYS A 297 8.61 0.16 -4.04
CA LYS A 297 7.31 -0.27 -3.47
C LYS A 297 6.13 0.53 -4.06
N LEU A 298 6.26 1.85 -4.15
CA LEU A 298 5.25 2.73 -4.77
C LEU A 298 5.05 2.42 -6.26
N ASN A 299 6.14 2.17 -7.00
CA ASN A 299 6.07 1.71 -8.38
C ASN A 299 5.27 0.40 -8.49
N GLY A 300 5.49 -0.56 -7.58
CA GLY A 300 4.75 -1.82 -7.53
C GLY A 300 3.25 -1.61 -7.35
N LEU A 301 2.84 -0.74 -6.43
CA LEU A 301 1.42 -0.38 -6.24
C LEU A 301 0.81 0.24 -7.51
N LEU A 302 1.51 1.17 -8.15
CA LEU A 302 1.00 1.79 -9.37
C LEU A 302 0.96 0.81 -10.55
N GLN A 303 1.90 -0.13 -10.63
CA GLN A 303 1.86 -1.19 -11.63
C GLN A 303 0.66 -2.12 -11.39
N ALA A 304 0.31 -2.40 -10.14
CA ALA A 304 -0.88 -3.18 -9.80
C ALA A 304 -2.19 -2.48 -10.20
N LEU A 305 -2.19 -1.14 -10.37
CA LEU A 305 -3.33 -0.40 -10.89
C LEU A 305 -3.46 -0.48 -12.42
N ILE A 306 -2.45 -0.94 -13.15
CA ILE A 306 -2.53 -1.07 -14.61
C ILE A 306 -3.19 -2.42 -14.93
N PRO A 307 -4.38 -2.44 -15.55
CA PRO A 307 -4.99 -3.68 -15.98
C PRO A 307 -4.05 -4.37 -16.98
N PRO A 308 -3.71 -5.66 -16.78
CA PRO A 308 -2.94 -6.41 -17.77
C PRO A 308 -3.70 -6.42 -19.10
N PRO A 309 -2.98 -6.47 -20.24
CA PRO A 309 -3.64 -6.60 -21.53
C PRO A 309 -4.53 -7.85 -21.50
N THR A 310 -5.77 -7.69 -21.95
CA THR A 310 -6.80 -8.73 -22.04
C THR A 310 -6.48 -9.71 -23.17
N ASN A 311 -5.29 -10.34 -23.13
CA ASN A 311 -4.84 -11.31 -24.11
C ASN A 311 -5.19 -12.75 -23.72
N SER A 312 -5.87 -12.95 -22.58
CA SER A 312 -6.46 -14.25 -22.28
C SER A 312 -7.71 -14.42 -23.13
N ASP A 313 -7.56 -15.03 -24.30
CA ASP A 313 -8.68 -15.55 -25.08
C ASP A 313 -9.33 -16.68 -24.27
N ILE A 314 -10.15 -16.31 -23.27
CA ILE A 314 -11.00 -17.23 -22.53
C ILE A 314 -11.83 -18.06 -23.51
N TYR A 315 -12.17 -17.46 -24.66
CA TYR A 315 -12.80 -18.12 -25.80
C TYR A 315 -12.04 -19.37 -26.29
N GLN A 316 -10.71 -19.32 -26.40
CA GLN A 316 -9.90 -20.46 -26.86
C GLN A 316 -9.85 -21.62 -25.85
N ARG A 317 -10.21 -21.37 -24.59
CA ARG A 317 -10.26 -22.41 -23.54
C ARG A 317 -11.57 -23.20 -23.57
N ILE A 318 -12.53 -22.82 -24.40
CA ILE A 318 -13.86 -23.42 -24.48
C ILE A 318 -13.87 -24.48 -25.57
N LEU A 319 -14.17 -25.71 -25.19
CA LEU A 319 -14.36 -26.82 -26.14
C LEU A 319 -15.84 -26.92 -26.52
N TRP A 320 -16.25 -26.09 -27.48
CA TRP A 320 -17.65 -25.95 -27.92
C TRP A 320 -18.31 -27.28 -28.30
N ASP A 321 -17.57 -28.17 -28.97
CA ASP A 321 -18.07 -29.46 -29.44
C ASP A 321 -18.49 -30.42 -28.31
N LYS A 322 -18.15 -30.11 -27.06
CA LYS A 322 -18.43 -30.96 -25.88
C LYS A 322 -19.61 -30.47 -25.04
N PHE A 323 -20.29 -29.41 -25.47
CA PHE A 323 -21.36 -28.78 -24.69
C PHE A 323 -22.71 -29.37 -25.07
N ASN A 324 -23.41 -29.91 -24.09
CA ASN A 324 -24.81 -30.30 -24.18
C ASN A 324 -25.65 -29.17 -23.59
N VAL A 325 -26.55 -28.61 -24.38
CA VAL A 325 -27.45 -27.53 -23.97
C VAL A 325 -28.87 -28.08 -23.86
N SER A 326 -29.50 -27.90 -22.71
CA SER A 326 -30.92 -28.18 -22.50
C SER A 326 -31.63 -26.91 -22.07
N THR A 327 -32.90 -26.78 -22.45
CA THR A 327 -33.75 -25.64 -22.07
C THR A 327 -35.06 -26.08 -21.48
N SER A 328 -35.68 -25.19 -20.69
CA SER A 328 -37.07 -25.35 -20.32
C SER A 328 -37.98 -25.22 -21.55
N ALA A 329 -39.13 -25.91 -21.53
CA ALA A 329 -40.02 -26.20 -22.66
C ALA A 329 -40.52 -25.02 -23.52
N ASN A 330 -40.24 -23.77 -23.12
CA ASN A 330 -40.62 -22.55 -23.84
C ASN A 330 -39.51 -21.97 -24.74
N LEU A 331 -38.33 -22.60 -24.82
CA LEU A 331 -37.20 -22.17 -25.65
C LEU A 331 -36.86 -23.24 -26.70
N ASN A 332 -36.99 -22.90 -27.98
CA ASN A 332 -36.69 -23.83 -29.08
C ASN A 332 -35.18 -24.14 -29.13
N ILE A 333 -34.84 -25.41 -28.90
CA ILE A 333 -33.49 -25.95 -28.74
C ILE A 333 -32.65 -25.88 -30.02
N GLU A 334 -33.29 -25.94 -31.19
CA GLU A 334 -32.60 -26.00 -32.51
C GLU A 334 -31.81 -24.72 -32.87
N MET A 335 -31.94 -23.63 -32.10
CA MET A 335 -31.37 -22.32 -32.43
C MET A 335 -30.39 -21.76 -31.40
N ILE A 336 -30.05 -22.50 -30.34
CA ILE A 336 -29.15 -21.99 -29.30
C ILE A 336 -27.70 -22.25 -29.73
N ASN A 337 -27.26 -21.52 -30.75
CA ASN A 337 -25.85 -21.24 -30.87
C ASN A 337 -25.48 -20.38 -29.64
N LEU A 338 -24.51 -20.85 -28.85
CA LEU A 338 -24.06 -20.15 -27.65
C LEU A 338 -23.49 -18.75 -27.98
N GLU A 339 -23.08 -18.51 -29.24
CA GLU A 339 -22.77 -17.18 -29.76
C GLU A 339 -24.02 -16.34 -30.09
N TYR A 340 -25.14 -16.96 -30.45
CA TYR A 340 -26.41 -16.29 -30.73
C TYR A 340 -27.06 -15.71 -29.47
N LEU A 341 -26.83 -16.35 -28.30
CA LEU A 341 -27.26 -15.84 -26.99
C LEU A 341 -26.67 -14.47 -26.64
N LYS A 342 -25.54 -14.07 -27.25
CA LYS A 342 -24.99 -12.73 -27.06
C LYS A 342 -25.91 -11.63 -27.59
N ASN A 343 -26.59 -11.89 -28.71
CA ASN A 343 -27.33 -10.89 -29.46
C ASN A 343 -28.84 -10.98 -29.26
N ASN A 344 -29.37 -12.17 -28.93
CA ASN A 344 -30.80 -12.42 -28.79
C ASN A 344 -31.11 -13.16 -27.48
N LEU A 345 -31.07 -12.41 -26.38
CA LEU A 345 -31.38 -12.91 -25.04
C LEU A 345 -32.91 -13.04 -24.86
N PRO A 346 -33.42 -14.24 -24.57
CA PRO A 346 -34.77 -14.37 -24.05
C PRO A 346 -34.93 -13.56 -22.75
N LYS A 347 -36.14 -13.06 -22.48
CA LYS A 347 -36.42 -12.30 -21.25
C LYS A 347 -36.45 -13.19 -20.00
N GLN A 348 -36.91 -14.42 -20.17
CA GLN A 348 -37.14 -15.38 -19.09
C GLN A 348 -36.91 -16.80 -19.62
N GLY A 349 -36.64 -17.74 -18.73
CA GLY A 349 -36.40 -19.14 -19.05
C GLY A 349 -35.11 -19.67 -18.42
N ARG A 350 -34.86 -20.96 -18.61
CA ARG A 350 -33.72 -21.67 -18.02
C ARG A 350 -32.94 -22.39 -19.12
N ILE A 351 -31.65 -22.12 -19.19
CA ILE A 351 -30.69 -22.77 -20.07
C ILE A 351 -29.68 -23.49 -19.19
N THR A 352 -29.59 -24.80 -19.34
CA THR A 352 -28.68 -25.66 -18.60
C THR A 352 -27.60 -26.17 -19.55
N ILE A 353 -26.34 -25.93 -19.19
CA ILE A 353 -25.17 -26.34 -19.96
C ILE A 353 -24.44 -27.44 -19.19
N GLN A 354 -24.26 -28.58 -19.86
CA GLN A 354 -23.56 -29.75 -19.32
C GLN A 354 -22.36 -30.08 -20.22
N ALA A 355 -21.22 -30.32 -19.61
CA ALA A 355 -20.01 -30.77 -20.30
C ALA A 355 -19.06 -31.49 -19.33
N PRO A 356 -18.12 -32.32 -19.82
CA PRO A 356 -17.09 -32.94 -18.99
C PRO A 356 -16.21 -31.91 -18.27
N ASN A 357 -15.56 -32.34 -17.18
CA ASN A 357 -14.57 -31.51 -16.46
C ASN A 357 -13.42 -31.11 -17.40
N GLY A 358 -13.00 -29.85 -17.32
CA GLY A 358 -11.97 -29.29 -18.19
C GLY A 358 -12.44 -28.86 -19.59
N ALA A 359 -13.73 -28.99 -19.93
CA ALA A 359 -14.25 -28.52 -21.22
C ALA A 359 -14.40 -26.98 -21.34
N GLY A 360 -14.18 -26.24 -20.25
CA GLY A 360 -14.28 -24.77 -20.26
C GLY A 360 -15.64 -24.20 -19.83
N LYS A 361 -16.46 -24.97 -19.10
CA LYS A 361 -17.79 -24.56 -18.61
C LYS A 361 -17.82 -23.19 -17.89
N SER A 362 -17.03 -23.03 -16.82
CA SER A 362 -16.93 -21.75 -16.11
C SER A 362 -16.26 -20.67 -16.97
N SER A 363 -15.36 -21.05 -17.89
CA SER A 363 -14.77 -20.12 -18.87
C SER A 363 -15.82 -19.55 -19.82
N TYR A 364 -16.80 -20.35 -20.23
CA TYR A 364 -17.94 -19.89 -21.03
C TYR A 364 -18.81 -18.88 -20.27
N LEU A 365 -19.17 -19.15 -19.02
CA LEU A 365 -19.96 -18.20 -18.22
C LEU A 365 -19.23 -16.86 -18.06
N ILE A 366 -17.92 -16.90 -17.81
CA ILE A 366 -17.11 -15.69 -17.68
C ILE A 366 -17.02 -14.94 -19.01
N TRP A 367 -16.80 -15.65 -20.12
CA TRP A 367 -16.79 -15.06 -21.47
C TRP A 367 -18.13 -14.36 -21.75
N LEU A 368 -19.25 -15.05 -21.51
CA LEU A 368 -20.60 -14.49 -21.71
C LEU A 368 -20.84 -13.29 -20.78
N LYS A 369 -20.43 -13.36 -19.51
CA LYS A 369 -20.49 -12.25 -18.55
C LYS A 369 -19.71 -11.02 -19.03
N THR A 370 -18.56 -11.22 -19.68
CA THR A 370 -17.79 -10.11 -20.27
C THR A 370 -18.50 -9.50 -21.48
N GLN A 371 -19.18 -10.30 -22.30
CA GLN A 371 -19.96 -9.77 -23.43
C GLN A 371 -21.20 -8.99 -22.97
N LEU A 372 -21.88 -9.47 -21.93
CA LEU A 372 -23.13 -8.89 -21.43
C LEU A 372 -22.93 -7.76 -20.41
N ALA A 373 -21.72 -7.63 -19.85
CA ALA A 373 -21.35 -6.60 -18.89
C ALA A 373 -22.39 -6.46 -17.76
N GLU A 374 -22.92 -5.26 -17.51
CA GLU A 374 -23.88 -4.98 -16.43
C GLU A 374 -25.26 -5.65 -16.60
N GLN A 375 -25.58 -6.17 -17.80
CA GLN A 375 -26.85 -6.85 -18.06
C GLN A 375 -26.89 -8.29 -17.51
N ALA A 376 -25.75 -8.78 -17.00
CA ALA A 376 -25.62 -10.13 -16.48
C ALA A 376 -25.09 -10.12 -15.04
N TYR A 377 -25.73 -10.91 -14.18
CA TYR A 377 -25.24 -11.25 -12.86
C TYR A 377 -24.56 -12.63 -12.92
N TYR A 378 -23.33 -12.75 -12.40
CA TYR A 378 -22.61 -14.02 -12.36
C TYR A 378 -22.36 -14.42 -10.91
N LEU A 379 -22.85 -15.60 -10.53
CA LEU A 379 -22.66 -16.22 -9.23
C LEU A 379 -21.65 -17.38 -9.38
N PRO A 380 -20.38 -17.19 -8.97
CA PRO A 380 -19.36 -18.23 -9.03
C PRO A 380 -19.62 -19.34 -8.00
N THR A 381 -19.05 -20.53 -8.21
CA THR A 381 -19.15 -21.66 -7.27
C THR A 381 -18.55 -21.35 -5.90
N TYR A 382 -17.42 -20.66 -5.87
CA TYR A 382 -16.76 -20.17 -4.65
C TYR A 382 -16.48 -18.68 -4.78
N HIS A 383 -16.98 -17.88 -3.84
CA HIS A 383 -16.85 -16.43 -3.90
C HIS A 383 -16.79 -15.75 -2.54
N HIS A 384 -16.29 -14.52 -2.54
CA HIS A 384 -16.38 -13.57 -1.41
C HIS A 384 -17.21 -12.34 -1.80
N LEU A 385 -18.23 -12.52 -2.66
CA LEU A 385 -19.21 -11.48 -2.94
C LEU A 385 -19.96 -11.14 -1.64
N GLN A 386 -20.20 -9.86 -1.41
CA GLN A 386 -20.93 -9.38 -0.24
C GLN A 386 -22.44 -9.42 -0.52
N PHE A 387 -23.19 -10.09 0.35
CA PHE A 387 -24.66 -10.06 0.41
C PHE A 387 -25.07 -9.45 1.75
N SER A 388 -26.34 -9.06 1.91
CA SER A 388 -26.84 -8.41 3.13
C SER A 388 -26.61 -9.24 4.41
N GLN A 389 -26.58 -10.57 4.29
CA GLN A 389 -26.44 -11.51 5.41
C GLN A 389 -25.09 -12.27 5.45
N THR A 390 -24.07 -11.89 4.67
CA THR A 390 -22.80 -12.65 4.59
C THR A 390 -22.03 -12.80 5.90
N ASN A 391 -22.33 -11.98 6.92
CA ASN A 391 -21.60 -11.99 8.19
C ASN A 391 -22.37 -12.62 9.36
N THR A 392 -23.60 -13.10 9.16
CA THR A 392 -24.53 -13.36 10.28
C THR A 392 -24.77 -14.82 10.67
N THR A 393 -24.23 -15.83 9.99
CA THR A 393 -24.61 -17.23 10.30
C THR A 393 -23.55 -18.29 10.02
N HIS A 394 -23.48 -19.30 10.89
CA HIS A 394 -22.85 -20.61 10.64
C HIS A 394 -23.73 -21.44 9.70
N CYS A 395 -24.02 -20.94 8.51
CA CYS A 395 -24.87 -21.63 7.53
C CYS A 395 -24.08 -22.67 6.75
N SER A 396 -24.75 -23.75 6.36
CA SER A 396 -24.21 -24.70 5.38
C SER A 396 -24.10 -24.05 4.00
N THR A 397 -23.27 -24.60 3.12
CA THR A 397 -23.09 -24.11 1.74
C THR A 397 -24.43 -23.98 0.99
N GLY A 398 -25.37 -24.89 1.24
CA GLY A 398 -26.70 -24.86 0.63
C GLY A 398 -27.63 -23.78 1.18
N GLU A 399 -27.59 -23.52 2.48
CA GLU A 399 -28.34 -22.42 3.09
C GLU A 399 -27.84 -21.07 2.58
N VAL A 400 -26.52 -20.87 2.54
CA VAL A 400 -25.91 -19.64 1.98
C VAL A 400 -26.36 -19.40 0.55
N LEU A 401 -26.39 -20.45 -0.28
CA LEU A 401 -26.87 -20.33 -1.66
C LEU A 401 -28.35 -19.94 -1.73
N LYS A 402 -29.22 -20.54 -0.90
CA LYS A 402 -30.65 -20.19 -0.84
C LYS A 402 -30.84 -18.72 -0.44
N TYR A 403 -30.10 -18.25 0.56
CA TYR A 403 -30.15 -16.84 0.97
C TYR A 403 -29.71 -15.91 -0.16
N ASN A 404 -28.58 -16.22 -0.81
CA ASN A 404 -28.10 -15.43 -1.95
C ASN A 404 -29.14 -15.37 -3.07
N LEU A 405 -29.74 -16.51 -3.45
CA LEU A 405 -30.77 -16.56 -4.51
C LEU A 405 -32.03 -15.78 -4.14
N ASN A 406 -32.49 -15.87 -2.89
CA ASN A 406 -33.64 -15.09 -2.40
C ASN A 406 -33.33 -13.58 -2.39
N GLU A 407 -32.13 -13.18 -1.98
CA GLU A 407 -31.70 -11.78 -2.03
C GLU A 407 -31.65 -11.27 -3.48
N LEU A 408 -31.14 -12.08 -4.40
CA LEU A 408 -31.18 -11.77 -5.83
C LEU A 408 -32.61 -11.60 -6.33
N GLN A 409 -33.56 -12.47 -5.94
CA GLN A 409 -34.96 -12.33 -6.34
C GLN A 409 -35.57 -10.98 -5.90
N GLN A 410 -35.22 -10.51 -4.70
CA GLN A 410 -35.84 -9.32 -4.09
C GLN A 410 -35.17 -8.01 -4.51
N HIS A 411 -33.87 -8.03 -4.77
CA HIS A 411 -33.06 -6.83 -4.91
C HIS A 411 -32.33 -6.68 -6.25
N LEU A 412 -32.50 -7.60 -7.21
CA LEU A 412 -31.91 -7.43 -8.54
C LEU A 412 -32.49 -6.18 -9.23
N ASP A 413 -31.59 -5.37 -9.79
CA ASP A 413 -31.95 -4.27 -10.69
C ASP A 413 -32.67 -4.83 -11.94
N GLN A 414 -33.72 -4.15 -12.39
CA GLN A 414 -34.43 -4.44 -13.64
C GLN A 414 -33.53 -4.39 -14.87
N LYS A 415 -32.36 -3.75 -14.78
CA LYS A 415 -31.34 -3.73 -15.84
C LYS A 415 -30.67 -5.10 -16.05
N ILE A 416 -30.68 -5.97 -15.06
CA ILE A 416 -30.11 -7.32 -15.18
C ILE A 416 -31.11 -8.21 -15.91
N LYS A 417 -30.67 -8.76 -17.03
CA LYS A 417 -31.48 -9.64 -17.90
C LYS A 417 -31.15 -11.11 -17.70
N VAL A 418 -29.94 -11.42 -17.23
CA VAL A 418 -29.42 -12.79 -17.14
C VAL A 418 -28.79 -13.05 -15.79
N ILE A 419 -29.13 -14.17 -15.18
CA ILE A 419 -28.46 -14.71 -13.99
C ILE A 419 -27.66 -15.94 -14.42
N MET A 420 -26.37 -15.94 -14.14
CA MET A 420 -25.44 -17.01 -14.48
C MET A 420 -25.02 -17.76 -13.22
N LEU A 421 -25.25 -19.07 -13.18
CA LEU A 421 -24.97 -19.91 -12.01
C LEU A 421 -23.90 -20.95 -12.36
N ASP A 422 -22.78 -20.93 -11.63
CA ASP A 422 -21.63 -21.82 -11.88
C ASP A 422 -21.60 -22.97 -10.87
N GLU A 423 -21.84 -24.20 -11.35
CA GLU A 423 -21.74 -25.45 -10.56
C GLU A 423 -22.42 -25.39 -9.18
N TRP A 424 -23.59 -24.76 -9.12
CA TRP A 424 -24.29 -24.49 -7.85
C TRP A 424 -24.67 -25.76 -7.07
N ASN A 425 -24.78 -26.90 -7.77
CA ASN A 425 -25.12 -28.20 -7.19
C ASN A 425 -23.91 -29.04 -6.73
N ALA A 426 -22.66 -28.56 -6.89
CA ALA A 426 -21.47 -29.38 -6.64
C ALA A 426 -21.30 -29.82 -5.17
N ASN A 427 -21.84 -29.04 -4.21
CA ASN A 427 -21.67 -29.26 -2.78
C ASN A 427 -23.01 -29.43 -2.03
N LEU A 428 -24.09 -29.80 -2.74
CA LEU A 428 -25.43 -29.95 -2.17
C LEU A 428 -25.84 -31.43 -2.09
N ASP A 429 -26.59 -31.78 -1.06
CA ASP A 429 -27.27 -33.07 -0.97
C ASP A 429 -28.53 -33.07 -1.86
N ALA A 430 -29.13 -34.25 -2.07
CA ALA A 430 -30.28 -34.38 -2.97
C ALA A 430 -31.49 -33.52 -2.53
N ALA A 431 -31.72 -33.42 -1.21
CA ALA A 431 -32.80 -32.60 -0.66
C ALA A 431 -32.55 -31.10 -0.91
N SER A 432 -31.37 -30.58 -0.55
CA SER A 432 -31.04 -29.16 -0.82
C SER A 432 -30.95 -28.86 -2.30
N THR A 433 -30.51 -29.82 -3.12
CA THR A 433 -30.50 -29.66 -4.59
C THR A 433 -31.90 -29.46 -5.11
N ASN A 434 -32.88 -30.27 -4.69
CA ASN A 434 -34.27 -30.12 -5.11
C ASN A 434 -34.87 -28.78 -4.68
N GLU A 435 -34.61 -28.34 -3.45
CA GLU A 435 -35.11 -27.05 -2.96
C GLU A 435 -34.51 -25.87 -3.71
N VAL A 436 -33.19 -25.90 -3.97
CA VAL A 436 -32.52 -24.87 -4.77
C VAL A 436 -32.98 -24.91 -6.23
N ASP A 437 -33.19 -26.09 -6.80
CA ASP A 437 -33.73 -26.25 -8.16
C ASP A 437 -35.12 -25.61 -8.29
N GLN A 438 -35.99 -25.79 -7.29
CA GLN A 438 -37.29 -25.12 -7.24
C GLN A 438 -37.19 -23.60 -7.11
N LEU A 439 -36.21 -23.08 -6.36
CA LEU A 439 -35.95 -21.63 -6.28
C LEU A 439 -35.46 -21.08 -7.61
N ILE A 440 -34.56 -21.80 -8.28
CA ILE A 440 -34.07 -21.46 -9.62
C ILE A 440 -35.23 -21.47 -10.62
N GLU A 441 -36.13 -22.44 -10.54
CA GLU A 441 -37.30 -22.50 -11.42
C GLU A 441 -38.24 -21.30 -11.21
N LYS A 442 -38.44 -20.86 -9.96
CA LYS A 442 -39.18 -19.62 -9.67
C LYS A 442 -38.47 -18.38 -10.22
N LEU A 443 -37.14 -18.32 -10.09
CA LEU A 443 -36.34 -17.23 -10.65
C LEU A 443 -36.38 -17.23 -12.18
N SER A 444 -36.46 -18.39 -12.83
CA SER A 444 -36.47 -18.52 -14.29
C SER A 444 -37.74 -17.95 -14.94
N GLN A 445 -38.82 -17.82 -14.16
CA GLN A 445 -40.05 -17.15 -14.57
C GLN A 445 -39.89 -15.63 -14.61
N LEU A 446 -38.89 -15.08 -13.93
CA LEU A 446 -38.64 -13.64 -13.82
C LEU A 446 -37.43 -13.20 -14.66
N PHE A 447 -36.41 -14.05 -14.75
CA PHE A 447 -35.13 -13.76 -15.40
C PHE A 447 -34.71 -14.92 -16.31
N LEU A 448 -33.84 -14.64 -17.29
CA LEU A 448 -33.13 -15.72 -17.97
C LEU A 448 -32.05 -16.28 -17.05
N ILE A 449 -32.08 -17.58 -16.80
CA ILE A 449 -31.05 -18.28 -16.04
C ILE A 449 -30.18 -19.09 -17.01
N VAL A 450 -28.87 -18.88 -16.94
CA VAL A 450 -27.86 -19.69 -17.63
C VAL A 450 -27.05 -20.40 -16.57
N GLU A 451 -27.28 -21.71 -16.40
CA GLU A 451 -26.58 -22.50 -15.41
C GLU A 451 -25.63 -23.50 -16.05
N VAL A 452 -24.56 -23.79 -15.33
CA VAL A 452 -23.60 -24.84 -15.66
C VAL A 452 -23.73 -25.95 -14.62
N ARG A 453 -23.88 -27.19 -15.09
CA ARG A 453 -23.94 -28.39 -14.22
C ARG A 453 -22.89 -29.41 -14.63
N HIS A 454 -22.53 -30.28 -13.68
CA HIS A 454 -21.85 -31.52 -14.00
C HIS A 454 -22.80 -32.47 -14.73
N HIS A 455 -22.26 -33.26 -15.66
CA HIS A 455 -23.01 -34.35 -16.25
C HIS A 455 -23.35 -35.33 -15.12
N ILE A 456 -24.64 -35.56 -14.91
CA ILE A 456 -25.11 -36.70 -14.11
C ILE A 456 -24.97 -37.94 -14.98
#